data_AF-A0A7J9FVF7-F1
#
_entry.id   AF-A0A7J9FVF7-F1
#
_cell.length_a   1.000
_cell.length_b   1.000
_cell.length_c   1.000
_cell.angle_alpha   90.00
_cell.angle_beta   90.00
_cell.angle_gamma   90.00
#
_symmetry.space_group_name_H-M   'P 1'
#
loop_
_entity.id
_entity.type
_entity.pdbx_description
1 polymer ?
#
loop_
_entity_poly.entity_id
_entity_poly.type
_entity_poly.pdbx_seq_one_letter_code
_entity_poly.pdbx_strand_id
1 'polypeptide(L)'
;MTLERWMAILQNLQDEYVKWKSPWMVPDEILYRCEDFDWVPLLGIWGAIRYTPLLVLRQYRSRQFIPVTQGLAQCEFSYKGDNYKKMIQEMCNAWKQIHQMKRFFVGPMTTPEYYGWWSKRVNDNIPEPSQEGVRSMEKYLQVLETEKLSKGMIKAKEDLDSLKIDYKRLRLSMRTSGLRKTSEHWRQEIREKKIKADRWERKFQEAQMRNEALEKILLESWNEKGELKARVAELEKFFIIIEIIILRLS
;
A
#
# COMPACT_ATOMS: atom_id res chain seq x y z
N MET A 1 15.85 5.17 -25.95
CA MET A 1 17.00 4.24 -25.91
C MET A 1 17.00 3.49 -27.24
N THR A 2 18.10 3.47 -28.00
CA THR A 2 18.13 2.92 -29.39
C THR A 2 18.38 1.42 -29.40
N LEU A 3 17.99 0.72 -30.49
CA LEU A 3 18.18 -0.73 -30.63
C LEU A 3 19.66 -1.13 -30.56
N GLU A 4 20.54 -0.33 -31.17
CA GLU A 4 21.99 -0.55 -31.20
C GLU A 4 22.59 -0.56 -29.78
N ARG A 5 22.11 0.34 -28.92
CA ARG A 5 22.53 0.40 -27.52
C ARG A 5 22.06 -0.82 -26.74
N TRP A 6 20.88 -1.35 -27.04
CA TRP A 6 20.40 -2.61 -26.45
C TRP A 6 21.22 -3.81 -26.90
N MET A 7 21.51 -3.93 -28.21
CA MET A 7 22.34 -5.01 -28.74
C MET A 7 23.73 -5.02 -28.10
N ALA A 8 24.36 -3.85 -27.96
CA ALA A 8 25.63 -3.71 -27.27
C ALA A 8 25.57 -4.11 -25.79
N ILE A 9 24.49 -3.76 -25.08
CA ILE A 9 24.30 -4.19 -23.68
C ILE A 9 24.15 -5.72 -23.61
N LEU A 10 23.30 -6.30 -24.45
CA LEU A 10 22.99 -7.73 -24.42
C LEU A 10 24.20 -8.60 -24.79
N GLN A 11 25.01 -8.16 -25.77
CA GLN A 11 26.21 -8.88 -26.18
C GLN A 11 27.32 -8.90 -25.13
N ASN A 12 27.35 -7.90 -24.22
CA ASN A 12 28.37 -7.78 -23.18
C ASN A 12 27.89 -8.24 -21.79
N LEU A 13 26.67 -8.79 -21.69
CA LEU A 13 26.16 -9.36 -20.44
C LEU A 13 26.92 -10.65 -20.11
N GLN A 14 27.53 -10.69 -18.92
CA GLN A 14 28.04 -11.95 -18.36
C GLN A 14 26.90 -12.75 -17.71
N ASP A 15 27.07 -14.07 -17.65
CA ASP A 15 26.07 -15.01 -17.09
C ASP A 15 25.61 -14.61 -15.67
N GLU A 16 26.49 -14.00 -14.88
CA GLU A 16 26.25 -13.56 -13.51
C GLU A 16 25.23 -12.41 -13.40
N TYR A 17 25.15 -11.56 -14.43
CA TYR A 17 24.23 -10.42 -14.46
C TYR A 17 22.82 -10.83 -14.94
N VAL A 18 22.68 -12.01 -15.53
CA VAL A 18 21.40 -12.49 -16.06
C VAL A 18 20.74 -13.43 -15.05
N LYS A 19 19.79 -12.89 -14.30
CA LYS A 19 18.91 -13.71 -13.45
C LYS A 19 17.80 -14.33 -14.31
N TRP A 20 18.01 -15.58 -14.72
CA TRP A 20 17.01 -16.40 -15.42
C TRP A 20 15.82 -16.83 -14.55
N LYS A 21 15.83 -16.47 -13.25
CA LYS A 21 14.84 -16.86 -12.25
C LYS A 21 13.94 -15.67 -11.91
N SER A 22 12.64 -15.90 -11.91
CA SER A 22 11.73 -15.09 -11.09
C SER A 22 11.70 -15.64 -9.65
N PRO A 23 11.94 -14.83 -8.60
CA PRO A 23 12.07 -15.30 -7.21
C PRO A 23 10.95 -16.23 -6.73
N TRP A 24 9.74 -16.02 -7.24
CA TRP A 24 8.51 -16.72 -6.87
C TRP A 24 8.19 -17.97 -7.72
N MET A 25 8.97 -18.26 -8.78
CA MET A 25 8.73 -19.43 -9.63
C MET A 25 9.50 -20.64 -9.08
N VAL A 26 8.79 -21.48 -8.31
CA VAL A 26 9.28 -22.75 -7.74
C VAL A 26 8.41 -23.96 -8.12
N PRO A 27 7.92 -24.12 -9.37
CA PRO A 27 7.26 -25.38 -9.72
C PRO A 27 8.31 -26.49 -9.87
N ASP A 28 8.09 -27.61 -9.18
CA ASP A 28 8.92 -28.82 -9.27
C ASP A 28 8.74 -29.57 -10.59
N GLU A 29 7.69 -29.21 -11.33
CA GLU A 29 7.27 -29.82 -12.59
C GLU A 29 7.30 -28.79 -13.73
N ILE A 30 7.86 -29.21 -14.87
CA ILE A 30 7.99 -28.37 -16.06
C ILE A 30 7.03 -28.93 -17.10
N LEU A 31 6.01 -28.15 -17.44
CA LEU A 31 5.21 -28.39 -18.64
C LEU A 31 6.12 -28.23 -19.84
N TYR A 32 6.24 -29.26 -20.68
CA TYR A 32 7.17 -29.23 -21.82
C TYR A 32 6.55 -29.69 -23.14
N ARG A 33 5.42 -30.39 -23.09
CA ARG A 33 4.74 -30.95 -24.26
C ARG A 33 3.23 -30.88 -24.11
N CYS A 34 2.57 -30.73 -25.25
CA CYS A 34 1.13 -30.66 -25.41
C CYS A 34 0.76 -31.67 -26.50
N GLU A 35 -0.02 -32.71 -26.18
CA GLU A 35 -0.27 -33.82 -27.12
C GLU A 35 1.06 -34.41 -27.62
N ASP A 36 1.27 -34.49 -28.93
CA ASP A 36 2.49 -34.95 -29.60
C ASP A 36 3.48 -33.80 -29.91
N PHE A 37 3.18 -32.58 -29.48
CA PHE A 37 4.03 -31.41 -29.74
C PHE A 37 5.07 -31.20 -28.64
N ASP A 38 6.35 -31.19 -28.99
CA ASP A 38 7.48 -30.86 -28.09
C ASP A 38 7.56 -29.36 -27.70
N TRP A 39 6.43 -28.66 -27.78
CA TRP A 39 6.25 -27.26 -27.44
C TRP A 39 4.84 -27.01 -26.91
N VAL A 40 4.66 -25.88 -26.24
CA VAL A 40 3.43 -25.45 -25.60
C VAL A 40 2.89 -24.22 -26.33
N PRO A 41 1.66 -24.24 -26.90
CA PRO A 41 1.07 -23.07 -27.51
C PRO A 41 0.70 -22.04 -26.45
N LEU A 42 1.32 -20.85 -26.48
CA LEU A 42 0.91 -19.71 -25.68
C LEU A 42 0.03 -18.77 -26.51
N LEU A 43 -1.21 -18.60 -26.06
CA LEU A 43 -2.17 -17.69 -26.69
C LEU A 43 -1.88 -16.26 -26.22
N GLY A 44 -1.61 -15.38 -27.18
CA GLY A 44 -1.50 -13.95 -27.00
C GLY A 44 -2.70 -13.20 -27.56
N ILE A 45 -2.71 -11.88 -27.40
CA ILE A 45 -3.78 -10.99 -27.87
C ILE A 45 -3.89 -10.98 -29.40
N TRP A 46 -2.76 -11.16 -30.09
CA TRP A 46 -2.67 -11.04 -31.54
C TRP A 46 -2.50 -12.36 -32.29
N GLY A 47 -2.40 -13.47 -31.55
CA GLY A 47 -2.04 -14.75 -32.13
C GLY A 47 -1.59 -15.77 -31.10
N ALA A 48 -0.85 -16.78 -31.55
CA ALA A 48 -0.25 -17.79 -30.67
C ALA A 48 1.24 -17.94 -30.99
N ILE A 49 2.05 -18.12 -29.94
CA ILE A 49 3.47 -18.41 -30.05
C ILE A 49 3.76 -19.81 -29.51
N ARG A 50 4.73 -20.50 -30.10
CA ARG A 50 5.20 -21.78 -29.60
C ARG A 50 6.25 -21.51 -28.54
N TYR A 51 5.93 -21.81 -27.28
CA TYR A 51 6.91 -21.84 -26.22
C TYR A 51 7.54 -23.22 -26.20
N THR A 52 8.87 -23.31 -26.24
CA THR A 52 9.57 -24.60 -26.17
C THR A 52 10.36 -24.66 -24.86
N PRO A 53 9.73 -25.12 -23.76
CA PRO A 53 10.34 -25.22 -22.43
C PRO A 53 11.70 -25.95 -22.45
N LEU A 54 11.84 -26.96 -23.31
CA LEU A 54 13.09 -27.73 -23.45
C LEU A 54 14.28 -26.89 -23.94
N LEU A 55 14.05 -25.77 -24.64
CA LEU A 55 15.11 -24.84 -25.04
C LEU A 55 15.59 -23.94 -23.91
N VAL A 56 14.82 -23.81 -22.83
CA VAL A 56 15.00 -22.81 -21.77
C VAL A 56 14.95 -23.41 -20.36
N LEU A 57 15.38 -24.66 -20.21
CA LEU A 57 15.36 -25.41 -18.93
C LEU A 57 16.15 -24.74 -17.81
N ARG A 58 17.12 -23.88 -18.16
CA ARG A 58 17.85 -23.05 -17.21
C ARG A 58 16.92 -22.12 -16.40
N GLN A 59 15.81 -21.65 -16.98
CA GLN A 59 14.79 -20.85 -16.28
C GLN A 59 14.15 -21.60 -15.11
N TYR A 60 14.06 -22.93 -15.25
CA TYR A 60 13.48 -23.84 -14.26
C TYR A 60 14.53 -24.48 -13.34
N ARG A 61 15.79 -24.07 -13.45
CA ARG A 61 16.92 -24.70 -12.76
C ARG A 61 17.05 -26.21 -13.00
N SER A 62 16.66 -26.64 -14.20
CA SER A 62 16.91 -27.99 -14.71
C SER A 62 18.17 -28.01 -15.56
N ARG A 63 18.82 -29.17 -15.62
CA ARG A 63 19.98 -29.37 -16.49
C ARG A 63 19.58 -29.18 -17.96
N GLN A 64 20.35 -28.36 -18.68
CA GLN A 64 20.13 -28.08 -20.09
C GLN A 64 20.84 -29.14 -20.96
N PHE A 65 20.06 -29.77 -21.84
CA PHE A 65 20.51 -30.73 -22.85
C PHE A 65 20.05 -30.28 -24.23
N ILE A 66 20.51 -30.98 -25.28
CA ILE A 66 20.11 -30.74 -26.67
C ILE A 66 18.65 -31.18 -26.85
N PRO A 67 17.70 -30.25 -27.04
CA PRO A 67 16.30 -30.63 -27.20
C PRO A 67 16.01 -31.16 -28.59
N VAL A 68 14.93 -31.91 -28.72
CA VAL A 68 14.37 -32.28 -30.02
C VAL A 68 13.87 -31.01 -30.71
N THR A 69 14.33 -30.78 -31.95
CA THR A 69 14.02 -29.57 -32.73
C THR A 69 13.00 -29.79 -33.84
N GLN A 70 12.39 -30.97 -33.92
CA GLN A 70 11.41 -31.27 -34.95
C GLN A 70 10.19 -30.34 -34.82
N GLY A 71 9.80 -29.69 -35.92
CA GLY A 71 8.65 -28.79 -35.95
C GLY A 71 8.87 -27.36 -35.41
N LEU A 72 10.12 -26.96 -35.11
CA LEU A 72 10.44 -25.59 -34.67
C LEU A 72 10.40 -24.53 -35.79
N ALA A 73 10.43 -24.92 -37.07
CA ALA A 73 10.50 -23.99 -38.20
C ALA A 73 9.21 -23.18 -38.45
N GLN A 74 8.08 -23.55 -37.83
CA GLN A 74 6.80 -22.87 -37.96
C GLN A 74 6.45 -22.18 -36.65
N CYS A 75 7.07 -21.03 -36.40
CA CYS A 75 6.86 -20.24 -35.20
C CYS A 75 6.05 -19.00 -35.54
N GLU A 76 4.98 -18.79 -34.78
CA GLU A 76 4.02 -17.67 -34.84
C GLU A 76 2.80 -17.91 -35.73
N PHE A 77 1.65 -17.64 -35.13
CA PHE A 77 0.33 -17.72 -35.74
C PHE A 77 -0.41 -16.43 -35.45
N SER A 78 -1.16 -15.90 -36.43
CA SER A 78 -2.06 -14.77 -36.23
C SER A 78 -3.52 -15.18 -36.36
N TYR A 79 -4.40 -14.50 -35.62
CA TYR A 79 -5.85 -14.72 -35.72
C TYR A 79 -6.48 -14.20 -37.03
N LYS A 80 -5.71 -13.62 -37.95
CA LYS A 80 -6.24 -12.95 -39.15
C LYS A 80 -6.49 -13.86 -40.35
N GLY A 81 -6.01 -15.12 -40.33
CA GLY A 81 -6.17 -16.04 -41.47
C GLY A 81 -7.41 -16.92 -41.36
N ASP A 82 -8.03 -17.28 -42.48
CA ASP A 82 -9.32 -18.00 -42.52
C ASP A 82 -9.37 -19.32 -41.73
N ASN A 83 -8.22 -19.95 -41.48
CA ASN A 83 -8.10 -21.21 -40.73
C ASN A 83 -7.95 -21.03 -39.20
N TYR A 84 -8.05 -19.81 -38.68
CA TYR A 84 -7.68 -19.54 -37.28
C TYR A 84 -8.53 -20.31 -36.26
N LYS A 85 -9.83 -20.50 -36.54
CA LYS A 85 -10.75 -21.24 -35.64
C LYS A 85 -10.36 -22.70 -35.48
N LYS A 86 -9.99 -23.37 -36.57
CA LYS A 86 -9.54 -24.76 -36.56
C LYS A 86 -8.27 -24.90 -35.71
N MET A 87 -7.35 -23.96 -35.87
CA MET A 87 -6.09 -23.96 -35.14
C MET A 87 -6.25 -23.69 -33.65
N ILE A 88 -7.15 -22.78 -33.27
CA ILE A 88 -7.53 -22.58 -31.87
C ILE A 88 -8.12 -23.86 -31.29
N GLN A 89 -8.97 -24.56 -32.04
CA GLN A 89 -9.56 -25.82 -31.59
C GLN A 89 -8.51 -26.92 -31.40
N GLU A 90 -7.56 -27.05 -32.31
CA GLU A 90 -6.41 -27.96 -32.19
C GLU A 90 -5.58 -27.62 -30.94
N MET A 91 -5.25 -26.35 -30.72
CA MET A 91 -4.54 -25.92 -29.51
C MET A 91 -5.33 -26.25 -28.24
N CYS A 92 -6.61 -25.89 -28.18
CA CYS A 92 -7.48 -26.19 -27.04
C CYS A 92 -7.58 -27.70 -26.77
N ASN A 93 -7.55 -28.53 -27.82
CA ASN A 93 -7.53 -29.98 -27.68
C ASN A 93 -6.18 -30.49 -27.17
N ALA A 94 -5.07 -29.98 -27.71
CA ALA A 94 -3.74 -30.33 -27.24
C ALA A 94 -3.57 -30.01 -25.75
N TRP A 95 -4.11 -28.86 -25.29
CA TRP A 95 -4.08 -28.45 -23.88
C TRP A 95 -4.81 -29.41 -22.93
N LYS A 96 -5.65 -30.33 -23.43
CA LYS A 96 -6.25 -31.39 -22.62
C LYS A 96 -5.27 -32.52 -22.31
N GLN A 97 -4.17 -32.63 -23.07
CA GLN A 97 -3.15 -33.66 -22.95
C GLN A 97 -1.79 -33.03 -22.67
N ILE A 98 -1.62 -32.52 -21.46
CA ILE A 98 -0.35 -31.92 -21.04
C ILE A 98 0.63 -32.97 -20.53
N HIS A 99 1.88 -32.82 -20.92
CA HIS A 99 2.99 -33.64 -20.44
C HIS A 99 3.94 -32.80 -19.62
N GLN A 100 4.17 -33.25 -18.39
CA GLN A 100 5.05 -32.60 -17.43
C GLN A 100 6.21 -33.52 -17.11
N MET A 101 7.37 -32.92 -16.88
CA MET A 101 8.54 -33.65 -16.39
C MET A 101 8.98 -33.09 -15.05
N LYS A 102 9.44 -33.99 -14.17
CA LYS A 102 10.06 -33.58 -12.92
C LYS A 102 11.38 -32.89 -13.20
N ARG A 103 11.66 -31.85 -12.41
CA ARG A 103 12.94 -31.18 -12.41
C ARG A 103 14.07 -32.16 -12.13
N PHE A 104 15.10 -32.15 -12.97
CA PHE A 104 16.27 -32.99 -12.82
C PHE A 104 17.51 -32.15 -12.49
N PHE A 105 18.12 -32.43 -11.34
CA PHE A 105 19.33 -31.75 -10.87
C PHE A 105 20.41 -32.78 -10.51
N VAL A 106 21.26 -33.11 -11.48
CA VAL A 106 22.50 -33.87 -11.23
C VAL A 106 23.61 -33.32 -12.14
N GLY A 107 24.63 -32.71 -11.53
CA GLY A 107 25.83 -32.20 -12.21
C GLY A 107 25.73 -30.76 -12.72
N PRO A 108 26.65 -30.35 -13.61
CA PRO A 108 26.67 -29.01 -14.20
C PRO A 108 25.34 -28.64 -14.88
N MET A 109 24.95 -27.38 -14.77
CA MET A 109 23.68 -26.85 -15.31
C MET A 109 23.57 -26.99 -16.84
N THR A 110 24.71 -27.14 -17.52
CA THR A 110 24.85 -27.20 -18.97
C THR A 110 25.74 -28.37 -19.35
N THR A 111 25.35 -29.08 -20.40
CA THR A 111 26.17 -30.15 -20.99
C THR A 111 27.18 -29.55 -21.98
N PRO A 112 28.44 -30.04 -22.05
CA PRO A 112 29.40 -29.60 -23.06
C PRO A 112 28.86 -29.74 -24.50
N GLU A 113 28.09 -30.80 -24.75
CA GLU A 113 27.44 -31.07 -26.03
C GLU A 113 26.42 -29.98 -26.38
N TYR A 114 25.70 -29.46 -25.38
CA TYR A 114 24.78 -28.35 -25.58
C TYR A 114 25.49 -27.08 -26.04
N TYR A 115 26.68 -26.77 -25.51
CA TYR A 115 27.45 -25.61 -25.98
C TYR A 115 27.83 -25.77 -27.46
N GLY A 116 28.35 -26.93 -27.85
CA GLY A 116 28.69 -27.22 -29.25
C GLY A 116 27.48 -27.15 -30.18
N TRP A 117 26.32 -27.65 -29.75
CA TRP A 117 25.07 -27.54 -30.50
C TRP A 117 24.53 -26.11 -30.59
N TRP A 118 24.61 -25.35 -29.49
CA TRP A 118 24.17 -23.95 -29.46
C TRP A 118 25.02 -23.07 -30.37
N SER A 119 26.35 -23.18 -30.28
CA SER A 119 27.28 -22.41 -31.12
C SER A 119 27.04 -22.63 -32.63
N LYS A 120 26.69 -23.85 -33.04
CA LYS A 120 26.32 -24.14 -34.44
C LYS A 120 25.03 -23.42 -34.84
N ARG A 121 23.97 -23.50 -34.03
CA ARG A 121 22.69 -22.82 -34.32
C ARG A 121 22.79 -21.30 -34.35
N VAL A 122 23.61 -20.71 -33.49
CA VAL A 122 23.82 -19.26 -33.48
C VAL A 122 24.38 -18.80 -34.82
N ASN A 123 25.32 -19.55 -35.40
CA ASN A 123 25.88 -19.22 -36.72
C ASN A 123 24.88 -19.41 -37.87
N ASP A 124 23.92 -20.34 -37.74
CA ASP A 124 22.91 -20.61 -38.77
C ASP A 124 21.65 -19.72 -38.66
N ASN A 125 21.35 -19.15 -37.48
CA ASN A 125 20.09 -18.42 -37.18
C ASN A 125 20.29 -16.95 -36.79
N ILE A 126 21.49 -16.37 -36.94
CA ILE A 126 21.62 -14.90 -36.94
C ILE A 126 21.49 -14.44 -38.39
N PRO A 127 20.28 -14.11 -38.89
CA PRO A 127 20.21 -13.21 -40.01
C PRO A 127 20.80 -11.87 -39.54
N GLU A 128 21.66 -11.28 -40.38
CA GLU A 128 22.01 -9.88 -40.26
C GLU A 128 20.71 -9.09 -40.05
N PRO A 129 20.59 -8.23 -39.01
CA PRO A 129 19.34 -7.54 -38.75
C PRO A 129 18.95 -6.77 -40.01
N SER A 130 17.87 -7.16 -40.68
CA SER A 130 17.41 -6.41 -41.83
C SER A 130 17.09 -4.99 -41.33
N GLN A 131 17.56 -3.97 -42.04
CA GLN A 131 17.24 -2.57 -41.70
C GLN A 131 15.72 -2.37 -41.54
N GLU A 132 14.92 -3.12 -42.31
CA GLU A 132 13.46 -3.18 -42.23
C GLU A 132 12.96 -3.69 -40.85
N GLY A 133 13.53 -4.79 -40.33
CA GLY A 133 13.14 -5.40 -39.06
C GLY A 133 13.50 -4.53 -37.85
N VAL A 134 14.67 -3.90 -37.89
CA VAL A 134 15.13 -2.92 -36.88
C VAL A 134 14.19 -1.72 -36.83
N ARG A 135 13.90 -1.13 -38.00
CA ARG A 135 13.04 0.04 -38.13
C ARG A 135 11.58 -0.26 -37.76
N SER A 136 11.12 -1.48 -38.05
CA SER A 136 9.81 -1.99 -37.66
C SER A 136 9.70 -2.11 -36.13
N MET A 137 10.68 -2.73 -35.47
CA MET A 137 10.68 -2.93 -34.01
C MET A 137 10.79 -1.61 -33.22
N GLU A 138 11.58 -0.65 -33.71
CA GLU A 138 11.64 0.70 -33.14
C GLU A 138 10.30 1.43 -33.26
N LYS A 139 9.64 1.31 -34.41
CA LYS A 139 8.29 1.85 -34.61
C LYS A 139 7.27 1.19 -33.67
N TYR A 140 7.37 -0.12 -33.44
CA TYR A 140 6.50 -0.83 -32.49
C TYR A 140 6.70 -0.37 -31.04
N LEU A 141 7.95 -0.17 -30.60
CA LEU A 141 8.24 0.33 -29.25
C LEU A 141 7.74 1.76 -29.06
N GLN A 142 7.89 2.63 -30.07
CA GLN A 142 7.33 3.99 -30.05
C GLN A 142 5.80 3.99 -29.98
N VAL A 143 5.11 3.08 -30.68
CA VAL A 143 3.65 2.96 -30.59
C VAL A 143 3.20 2.51 -29.19
N LEU A 144 3.88 1.53 -28.58
CA LEU A 144 3.54 1.07 -27.22
C LEU A 144 3.79 2.16 -26.17
N GLU A 145 4.89 2.89 -26.27
CA GLU A 145 5.19 4.02 -25.38
C GLU A 145 4.17 5.14 -25.54
N THR A 146 3.83 5.52 -26.79
CA THR A 146 2.84 6.59 -27.06
C THR A 146 1.43 6.19 -26.65
N GLU A 147 1.01 4.94 -26.83
CA GLU A 147 -0.30 4.47 -26.41
C GLU A 147 -0.42 4.42 -24.88
N LYS A 148 0.65 4.01 -24.18
CA LYS A 148 0.71 4.02 -22.71
C LYS A 148 0.67 5.45 -22.15
N LEU A 149 1.41 6.38 -22.77
CA LEU A 149 1.41 7.79 -22.41
C LEU A 149 0.03 8.42 -22.68
N SER A 150 -0.57 8.13 -23.83
CA SER A 150 -1.92 8.59 -24.23
C SER A 150 -2.99 8.16 -23.22
N LYS A 151 -3.01 6.88 -22.84
CA LYS A 151 -3.94 6.35 -21.83
C LYS A 151 -3.74 7.02 -20.47
N GLY A 152 -2.48 7.26 -20.07
CA GLY A 152 -2.16 8.01 -18.86
C GLY A 152 -2.68 9.45 -18.89
N MET A 153 -2.54 10.14 -20.03
CA MET A 153 -3.03 11.51 -20.21
C MET A 153 -4.56 11.60 -20.20
N ILE A 154 -5.27 10.65 -20.81
CA ILE A 154 -6.74 10.60 -20.79
C ILE A 154 -7.23 10.45 -19.35
N LYS A 155 -6.67 9.50 -18.59
CA LYS A 155 -7.03 9.28 -17.19
C LYS A 155 -6.73 10.51 -16.32
N ALA A 156 -5.56 11.12 -16.46
CA ALA A 156 -5.20 12.31 -15.70
C ALA A 156 -6.14 13.49 -15.99
N LYS A 157 -6.67 13.59 -17.22
CA LYS A 157 -7.65 14.61 -17.60
C LYS A 157 -9.02 14.35 -16.96
N GLU A 158 -9.48 13.11 -16.95
CA GLU A 158 -10.71 12.69 -16.25
C GLU A 158 -10.62 12.97 -14.74
N ASP A 159 -9.49 12.62 -14.12
CA ASP A 159 -9.22 12.89 -12.70
C ASP A 159 -9.22 14.40 -12.41
N LEU A 160 -8.65 15.22 -13.30
CA LEU A 160 -8.65 16.68 -13.17
C LEU A 160 -10.06 17.28 -13.27
N ASP A 161 -10.88 16.80 -14.20
CA ASP A 161 -12.26 17.25 -14.36
C ASP A 161 -13.12 16.83 -13.14
N SER A 162 -12.92 15.62 -12.63
CA SER A 162 -13.54 15.13 -11.40
C SER A 162 -13.17 16.01 -10.19
N LEU A 163 -11.87 16.28 -10.00
CA LEU A 163 -11.38 17.13 -8.92
C LEU A 163 -11.95 18.56 -9.01
N LYS A 164 -12.09 19.10 -10.23
CA LYS A 164 -12.68 20.42 -10.48
C LYS A 164 -14.16 20.46 -10.11
N ILE A 165 -14.90 19.38 -10.35
CA ILE A 165 -16.30 19.23 -9.93
C ILE A 165 -16.38 19.16 -8.40
N ASP A 166 -15.55 18.33 -7.76
CA ASP A 166 -15.56 18.17 -6.31
C ASP A 166 -15.16 19.45 -5.58
N TYR A 167 -14.17 20.19 -6.09
CA TYR A 167 -13.81 21.51 -5.54
C TYR A 167 -14.97 22.51 -5.61
N LYS A 168 -15.69 22.55 -6.74
CA LYS A 168 -16.89 23.40 -6.88
C LYS A 168 -17.98 22.98 -5.90
N ARG A 169 -18.21 21.67 -5.73
CA ARG A 169 -19.19 21.12 -4.78
C ARG A 169 -18.83 21.50 -3.35
N LEU A 170 -17.58 21.28 -2.94
CA LEU A 170 -17.06 21.64 -1.62
C LEU A 170 -17.21 23.14 -1.35
N ARG A 171 -16.88 24.00 -2.32
CA ARG A 171 -17.05 25.46 -2.21
C ARG A 171 -18.52 25.87 -2.02
N LEU A 172 -19.44 25.22 -2.72
CA LEU A 172 -20.87 25.45 -2.56
C LEU A 172 -21.37 24.96 -1.19
N SER A 173 -20.99 23.75 -0.77
CA SER A 173 -21.32 23.20 0.55
C SER A 173 -20.82 24.09 1.69
N MET A 174 -19.61 24.65 1.59
CA MET A 174 -19.06 25.60 2.57
C MET A 174 -19.85 26.91 2.63
N ARG A 175 -20.42 27.38 1.50
CA ARG A 175 -21.30 28.55 1.46
C ARG A 175 -22.66 28.27 2.08
N THR A 176 -23.25 27.11 1.76
CA THR A 176 -24.60 26.72 2.21
C THR A 176 -24.65 26.35 3.69
N SER A 177 -23.60 25.72 4.23
CA SER A 177 -23.52 25.34 5.66
C SER A 177 -23.19 26.49 6.60
N GLY A 178 -23.06 27.72 6.10
CA GLY A 178 -22.70 28.88 6.92
C GLY A 178 -21.28 28.82 7.49
N LEU A 179 -20.44 27.89 7.01
CA LEU A 179 -19.04 27.68 7.46
C LEU A 179 -18.08 28.80 7.03
N ARG A 180 -18.59 29.96 6.59
CA ARG A 180 -17.82 31.18 6.37
C ARG A 180 -17.60 31.95 7.68
N LYS A 181 -17.38 31.27 8.80
CA LYS A 181 -16.68 31.92 9.91
C LYS A 181 -15.20 31.92 9.55
N THR A 182 -14.66 33.08 9.23
CA THR A 182 -13.21 33.24 9.01
C THR A 182 -12.47 32.76 10.26
N SER A 183 -11.25 32.27 10.09
CA SER A 183 -10.38 31.85 11.21
C SER A 183 -10.26 32.94 12.30
N GLU A 184 -10.35 34.21 11.92
CA GLU A 184 -10.40 35.34 12.85
C GLU A 184 -11.64 35.36 13.74
N HIS A 185 -12.80 34.99 13.21
CA HIS A 185 -14.05 34.94 13.96
C HIS A 185 -14.03 33.82 15.01
N TRP A 186 -13.48 32.65 14.65
CA TRP A 186 -13.24 31.57 15.62
C TRP A 186 -12.23 31.97 16.70
N ARG A 187 -11.15 32.66 16.31
CA ARG A 187 -10.17 33.19 17.27
C ARG A 187 -10.79 34.20 18.23
N GLN A 188 -11.74 35.00 17.76
CA GLN A 188 -12.46 35.97 18.58
C GLN A 188 -13.39 35.28 19.59
N GLU A 189 -14.19 34.31 19.16
CA GLU A 189 -15.08 33.55 20.06
C GLU A 189 -14.30 32.79 21.14
N ILE A 190 -13.15 32.20 20.80
CA ILE A 190 -12.28 31.53 21.77
C ILE A 190 -11.75 32.52 22.80
N ARG A 191 -11.32 33.72 22.39
CA ARG A 191 -10.88 34.77 23.32
C ARG A 191 -12.00 35.21 24.26
N GLU A 192 -13.20 35.42 23.73
CA GLU A 192 -14.36 35.83 24.53
C GLU A 192 -14.76 34.75 25.54
N LYS A 193 -14.77 33.48 25.13
CA LYS A 193 -15.03 32.37 26.05
C LYS A 193 -13.95 32.24 27.12
N LYS A 194 -12.68 32.48 26.78
CA LYS A 194 -11.57 32.48 27.74
C LYS A 194 -11.72 33.58 28.79
N ILE A 195 -12.01 34.81 28.37
CA ILE A 195 -12.26 35.94 29.29
C ILE A 195 -13.44 35.65 30.22
N LYS A 196 -14.50 35.00 29.73
CA LYS A 196 -15.63 34.58 30.55
C LYS A 196 -15.24 33.51 31.57
N ALA A 197 -14.45 32.51 31.17
CA ALA A 197 -13.93 31.48 32.07
C ALA A 197 -13.06 32.08 33.18
N ASP A 198 -12.11 32.95 32.83
CA ASP A 198 -11.22 33.62 33.82
C ASP A 198 -12.01 34.51 34.80
N ARG A 199 -13.15 35.06 34.36
CA ARG A 199 -14.07 35.81 35.23
C ARG A 199 -14.82 34.90 36.20
N TRP A 200 -15.27 33.73 35.73
CA TRP A 200 -15.91 32.74 36.59
C TRP A 200 -14.94 32.15 37.61
N GLU A 201 -13.69 31.89 37.20
CA GLU A 201 -12.65 31.39 38.09
C GLU A 201 -12.39 32.36 39.25
N ARG A 202 -12.25 33.66 38.95
CA ARG A 202 -12.09 34.68 40.01
C ARG A 202 -13.28 34.72 40.97
N LYS A 203 -14.51 34.64 40.46
CA LYS A 203 -15.71 34.59 41.31
C LYS A 203 -15.75 33.35 42.18
N PHE A 204 -15.28 32.22 41.66
CA PHE A 204 -15.19 30.98 42.41
C PHE A 204 -14.17 31.10 43.56
N GLN A 205 -12.98 31.62 43.27
CA GLN A 205 -11.94 31.89 44.28
C GLN A 205 -12.42 32.87 45.36
N GLU A 206 -13.09 33.96 44.96
CA GLU A 206 -13.69 34.93 45.90
C GLU A 206 -14.76 34.29 46.79
N ALA A 207 -15.61 33.43 46.22
CA ALA A 207 -16.61 32.70 47.00
C ALA A 207 -15.96 31.71 47.98
N GLN A 208 -14.88 31.05 47.56
CA GLN A 208 -14.13 30.13 48.41
C GLN A 208 -13.50 30.86 49.60
N MET A 209 -12.81 31.99 49.37
CA MET A 209 -12.25 32.80 50.45
C MET A 209 -13.31 33.30 51.42
N ARG A 210 -14.50 33.68 50.92
CA ARG A 210 -15.62 34.08 51.77
C ARG A 210 -16.13 32.93 52.63
N ASN A 211 -16.25 31.74 52.07
CA ASN A 211 -16.66 30.56 52.82
C ASN A 211 -15.64 30.21 53.92
N GLU A 212 -14.35 30.21 53.61
CA GLU A 212 -13.27 29.99 54.58
C GLU A 212 -13.31 31.03 55.71
N ALA A 213 -13.55 32.31 55.38
CA ALA A 213 -13.71 33.37 56.38
C ALA A 213 -14.93 33.15 57.28
N LEU A 214 -16.06 32.70 56.71
CA LEU A 214 -17.27 32.38 57.48
C LEU A 214 -17.06 31.18 58.40
N GLU A 215 -16.37 30.13 57.94
CA GLU A 215 -16.02 28.97 58.77
C GLU A 215 -15.18 29.38 59.97
N LYS A 216 -14.22 30.29 59.78
CA LYS A 216 -13.40 30.83 60.87
C LYS A 216 -14.24 31.61 61.89
N ILE A 217 -15.13 32.49 61.44
CA ILE A 217 -16.03 33.26 62.31
C ILE A 217 -16.95 32.31 63.10
N LEU A 218 -17.48 31.28 62.45
CA LEU A 218 -18.31 30.28 63.10
C LEU A 218 -17.53 29.55 64.19
N LEU A 219 -16.28 29.16 63.93
CA LEU A 219 -15.43 28.49 64.91
C LEU A 219 -15.14 29.39 66.12
N GLU A 220 -14.83 30.67 65.90
CA GLU A 220 -14.63 31.66 66.96
C GLU A 220 -15.88 31.80 67.84
N SER A 221 -17.07 31.93 67.22
CA SER A 221 -18.34 32.02 67.96
C SER A 221 -18.66 30.75 68.78
N TRP A 222 -18.34 29.57 68.26
CA TRP A 222 -18.50 28.31 68.99
C TRP A 222 -17.59 28.23 70.21
N ASN A 223 -16.35 28.71 70.10
CA ASN A 223 -15.41 28.79 71.22
C ASN A 223 -15.89 29.78 72.29
N GLU A 224 -16.29 31.00 71.90
CA GLU A 224 -16.85 32.01 72.82
C GLU A 224 -18.08 31.49 73.56
N LYS A 225 -18.97 30.80 72.86
CA LYS A 225 -20.14 30.14 73.46
C LYS A 225 -19.74 29.08 74.50
N GLY A 226 -18.65 28.35 74.24
CA GLY A 226 -18.05 27.42 75.20
C GLY A 226 -17.55 28.11 76.46
N GLU A 227 -16.81 29.22 76.31
CA GLU A 227 -16.31 30.01 77.44
C GLU A 227 -17.44 30.62 78.28
N LEU A 228 -18.46 31.20 77.63
CA LEU A 228 -19.62 31.76 78.32
C LEU A 228 -20.36 30.69 79.12
N LYS A 229 -20.54 29.49 78.55
CA LYS A 229 -21.14 28.36 79.29
C LYS A 229 -20.32 27.99 80.54
N ALA A 230 -18.98 28.00 80.44
CA ALA A 230 -18.12 27.71 81.58
C ALA A 230 -18.26 28.78 82.68
N ARG A 231 -18.27 30.07 82.32
CA ARG A 231 -18.47 31.19 83.26
C ARG A 231 -19.84 31.14 83.94
N VAL A 232 -20.90 30.81 83.20
CA VAL A 232 -22.24 30.63 83.78
C VAL A 232 -22.23 29.51 84.81
N ALA A 233 -21.60 28.37 84.53
CA ALA A 233 -21.49 27.27 85.49
C ALA A 233 -20.69 27.64 86.74
N GLU A 234 -19.68 28.51 86.65
CA GLU A 234 -18.98 29.05 87.83
C GLU A 234 -19.86 29.99 88.65
N LEU A 235 -20.59 30.90 88.00
CA LEU A 235 -21.53 31.80 88.67
C LEU A 235 -22.65 31.03 89.37
N GLU A 236 -23.17 29.97 88.76
CA GLU A 236 -24.14 29.06 89.39
C GLU A 236 -23.57 28.43 90.67
N LYS A 237 -22.29 28.02 90.68
CA LYS A 237 -21.62 27.51 91.89
C LYS A 237 -21.49 28.59 92.97
N PHE A 238 -21.08 29.81 92.61
CA PHE A 238 -20.98 30.91 93.56
C PHE A 238 -22.34 31.30 94.13
N PHE A 239 -23.38 31.30 93.31
CA PHE A 239 -24.76 31.56 93.74
C PHE A 239 -25.21 30.53 94.80
N ILE A 240 -25.01 29.24 94.54
CA ILE A 240 -25.30 28.16 95.50
C ILE A 240 -24.52 28.35 96.81
N ILE A 241 -23.23 28.72 96.74
CA ILE A 241 -22.41 28.95 97.94
C ILE A 241 -22.94 30.14 98.76
N ILE A 242 -23.29 31.25 98.10
CA ILE A 242 -23.85 32.43 98.76
C ILE A 242 -25.19 32.09 99.42
N GLU A 243 -26.08 31.35 98.74
CA GLU A 243 -27.33 30.87 99.33
C GLU A 243 -27.09 30.07 100.63
N ILE A 244 -26.10 29.16 100.62
CA ILE A 244 -25.72 28.38 101.81
C ILE A 244 -25.19 29.28 102.95
N ILE A 245 -24.39 30.31 102.63
CA ILE A 245 -23.84 31.24 103.63
C ILE A 245 -24.96 32.08 104.26
N ILE A 246 -25.89 32.63 103.45
CA ILE A 246 -27.04 33.40 103.93
C ILE A 246 -27.88 32.55 104.88
N LEU A 247 -28.18 31.30 104.52
CA LEU A 247 -28.95 30.37 105.37
C LEU A 247 -28.25 30.04 106.71
N ARG A 248 -26.93 30.14 106.80
CA ARG A 248 -26.18 29.90 108.05
C ARG A 248 -26.02 31.13 108.94
N LEU A 249 -26.20 32.33 108.41
CA LEU A 249 -26.11 33.60 109.14
C LEU A 249 -27.47 34.16 109.59
N SER A 250 -28.56 33.48 109.22
CA SER A 250 -29.95 33.76 109.66
C SER A 250 -30.31 32.89 110.86
#